data_AF-A0A167X921-F1
#
_entry.id   AF-A0A167X921-F1
#
_cell.length_a   1.000
_cell.length_b   1.000
_cell.length_c   1.000
_cell.angle_alpha   90.00
_cell.angle_beta   90.00
_cell.angle_gamma   90.00
#
_symmetry.space_group_name_H-M   'P 1'
#
loop_
_entity.id
_entity.type
_entity.pdbx_description
1 polymer ?
#
loop_
_entity_poly.entity_id
_entity_poly.type
_entity_poly.pdbx_seq_one_letter_code
_entity_poly.pdbx_strand_id
1 'polypeptide(L)'
;MKFIKKIPSVLVAYGTISLFFSCKKESNKEVFVIDSSEKIALDSSKTYQEPFRPQFHFSPEKKWMNDTNEMVFYKGILHYISKKLFPEN
;
A
#
# COMPACT_ATOMS: atom_id res chain seq x y z
N MET A 1 14.34 26.72 -57.03
CA MET A 1 13.67 26.97 -55.72
C MET A 1 12.80 25.77 -55.33
N LYS A 2 13.38 24.74 -54.69
CA LYS A 2 12.63 23.54 -54.19
C LYS A 2 12.88 23.23 -52.70
N PHE A 3 13.77 23.99 -52.05
CA PHE A 3 14.21 23.74 -50.67
C PHE A 3 13.24 24.21 -49.59
N ILE A 4 12.41 25.22 -49.89
CA ILE A 4 11.55 25.86 -48.88
C ILE A 4 10.30 25.00 -48.55
N LYS A 5 9.87 24.13 -49.48
CA LYS A 5 8.69 23.26 -49.29
C LYS A 5 8.97 21.99 -48.48
N LYS A 6 10.25 21.61 -48.27
CA LYS A 6 10.62 20.41 -47.51
C LYS A 6 10.83 20.67 -46.01
N ILE A 7 11.04 21.93 -45.62
CA ILE A 7 11.27 22.36 -44.24
C ILE A 7 10.08 22.03 -43.31
N PRO A 8 8.79 22.27 -43.67
CA PRO A 8 7.68 21.94 -42.78
C PRO A 8 7.47 20.41 -42.64
N SER A 9 7.79 19.63 -43.67
CA SER A 9 7.66 18.16 -43.63
C SER A 9 8.70 17.50 -42.73
N VAL A 10 9.92 18.05 -42.66
CA VAL A 10 11.00 17.52 -41.80
C VAL A 10 10.76 17.88 -40.32
N LEU A 11 10.22 19.06 -40.04
CA LEU A 11 9.88 19.49 -38.67
C LEU A 11 8.70 18.70 -38.08
N VAL A 12 7.70 18.36 -38.88
CA VAL A 12 6.57 17.51 -38.45
C VAL A 12 7.04 16.08 -38.14
N ALA A 13 7.98 15.54 -38.90
CA ALA A 13 8.53 14.21 -38.67
C ALA A 13 9.42 14.12 -37.40
N TYR A 14 10.16 15.19 -37.06
CA TYR A 14 10.95 15.23 -35.82
C TYR A 14 10.10 15.44 -34.56
N GLY A 15 8.98 16.17 -34.69
CA GLY A 15 8.02 16.37 -33.60
C GLY A 15 7.31 15.09 -33.17
N THR A 16 6.96 14.22 -34.12
CA THR A 16 6.29 12.93 -33.81
C THR A 16 7.24 11.90 -33.22
N ILE A 17 8.53 11.93 -33.56
CA ILE A 17 9.57 11.07 -32.97
C ILE A 17 9.83 11.37 -31.48
N SER A 18 9.58 12.61 -31.03
CA SER A 18 9.79 13.01 -29.63
C SER A 18 8.69 12.52 -28.68
N LEU A 19 7.54 12.07 -29.19
CA LEU A 19 6.40 11.60 -28.38
C LEU A 19 6.50 10.11 -27.98
N PHE A 20 7.44 9.34 -28.53
CA PHE A 20 7.57 7.90 -28.27
C PHE A 20 8.57 7.53 -27.15
N PHE A 21 9.33 8.48 -26.60
CA PHE A 21 10.30 8.22 -25.51
C PHE A 21 9.76 8.53 -24.10
N SER A 22 8.47 8.82 -23.93
CA SER A 22 7.87 9.07 -22.61
C SER A 22 7.44 7.79 -21.89
N CYS A 23 8.35 6.81 -21.79
CA CYS A 23 8.18 5.66 -20.90
C CYS A 23 9.37 5.64 -19.92
N LYS A 24 9.22 6.38 -18.82
CA LYS A 24 10.17 6.31 -17.71
C LYS A 24 9.89 5.01 -16.96
N LYS A 25 10.70 3.97 -17.20
CA LYS A 25 10.68 2.76 -16.35
C LYS A 25 11.23 3.15 -14.98
N GLU A 26 10.35 3.43 -14.04
CA GLU A 26 10.67 3.45 -12.61
C GLU A 26 10.90 1.99 -12.20
N SER A 27 12.16 1.59 -12.04
CA SER A 27 12.55 0.27 -11.55
C SER A 27 13.18 0.43 -10.17
N ASN A 28 12.36 0.82 -9.19
CA ASN A 28 12.66 0.55 -7.79
C ASN A 28 11.65 -0.50 -7.30
N LYS A 29 11.76 -1.72 -7.83
CA LYS A 29 11.28 -2.90 -7.12
C LYS A 29 12.37 -3.29 -6.14
N GLU A 30 12.47 -2.52 -5.06
CA GLU A 30 13.14 -3.03 -3.87
C GLU A 30 12.23 -4.14 -3.34
N VAL A 31 12.53 -5.37 -3.74
CA VAL A 31 11.92 -6.55 -3.17
C VAL A 31 12.43 -6.59 -1.74
N PHE A 32 11.57 -6.21 -0.79
CA PHE A 32 11.84 -6.40 0.62
C PHE A 32 11.92 -7.90 0.87
N VAL A 33 13.14 -8.44 0.86
CA VAL A 33 13.42 -9.81 1.28
C VAL A 33 13.23 -9.82 2.79
N ILE A 34 12.06 -10.25 3.24
CA ILE A 34 11.88 -10.69 4.62
C ILE A 34 12.73 -11.95 4.73
N ASP A 35 13.98 -11.80 5.15
CA ASP A 35 14.80 -12.94 5.56
C ASP A 35 14.10 -13.53 6.79
N SER A 36 13.39 -14.63 6.59
CA SER A 36 12.58 -15.33 7.60
C SER A 36 13.43 -16.04 8.66
N SER A 37 14.70 -15.64 8.78
CA SER A 37 15.68 -16.14 9.74
C SER A 37 15.51 -15.55 11.15
N GLU A 38 14.50 -14.71 11.38
CA GLU A 38 14.11 -14.35 12.74
C GLU A 38 13.33 -15.52 13.36
N LYS A 39 13.98 -16.25 14.28
CA LYS A 39 13.29 -17.15 15.21
C LYS A 39 12.25 -16.31 15.93
N ILE A 40 10.97 -16.47 15.56
CA ILE A 40 9.85 -15.94 16.33
C ILE A 40 9.94 -16.64 17.69
N ALA A 41 10.59 -15.99 18.65
CA ALA A 41 10.47 -16.36 20.05
C ALA A 41 9.00 -16.13 20.38
N LEU A 42 8.21 -17.19 20.32
CA LEU A 42 6.82 -17.17 20.72
C LEU A 42 6.83 -16.85 22.21
N ASP A 43 6.70 -15.57 22.53
CA ASP A 43 6.52 -15.14 23.89
C ASP A 43 5.22 -15.79 24.38
N SER A 44 5.38 -16.75 25.29
CA SER A 44 4.27 -17.47 25.91
C SER A 44 3.39 -16.55 26.76
N SER A 45 3.84 -15.31 27.02
CA SER A 45 2.98 -14.23 27.49
C SER A 45 2.07 -13.72 26.36
N LYS A 46 1.31 -14.63 25.74
CA LYS A 46 0.22 -14.22 24.84
C LYS A 46 -0.66 -13.25 25.64
N THR A 47 -0.75 -12.00 25.18
CA THR A 47 -1.63 -10.97 25.77
C THR A 47 -3.05 -11.48 25.97
N TYR A 48 -3.45 -12.45 25.13
CA TYR A 48 -4.74 -13.11 25.16
C TYR A 48 -4.60 -14.63 25.23
N GLN A 49 -5.34 -15.27 26.13
CA GLN A 49 -5.31 -16.72 26.35
C GLN A 49 -6.55 -17.44 25.81
N GLU A 50 -7.53 -16.71 25.28
CA GLU A 50 -8.78 -17.29 24.80
C GLU A 50 -8.54 -18.15 23.55
N PRO A 51 -8.99 -19.42 23.54
CA PRO A 51 -8.64 -20.39 22.50
C PRO A 51 -9.14 -20.00 21.10
N PHE A 52 -10.21 -19.21 21.03
CA PHE A 52 -10.86 -18.80 19.77
C PHE A 52 -10.61 -17.33 19.42
N ARG A 53 -9.82 -16.60 20.22
CA ARG A 53 -9.48 -15.22 19.90
C ARG A 53 -8.33 -15.19 18.88
N PRO A 54 -8.51 -14.50 17.74
CA PRO A 54 -7.43 -14.33 16.77
C PRO A 54 -6.21 -13.67 17.40
N GLN A 55 -5.03 -14.28 17.24
CA GLN A 55 -3.78 -13.78 17.80
C GLN A 55 -3.02 -12.85 16.84
N PHE A 56 -3.32 -12.94 15.54
CA PHE A 56 -2.65 -12.16 14.48
C PHE A 56 -3.56 -11.12 13.82
N HIS A 57 -4.85 -11.13 14.16
CA HIS A 57 -5.81 -10.15 13.67
C HIS A 57 -6.23 -9.26 14.83
N PHE A 58 -6.41 -7.98 14.55
CA PHE A 58 -6.93 -7.05 15.54
C PHE A 58 -8.30 -7.52 16.05
N SER A 59 -8.43 -7.56 17.38
CA SER A 59 -9.69 -7.81 18.09
C SER A 59 -9.73 -6.93 19.33
N PRO A 60 -10.89 -6.38 19.74
CA PRO A 60 -10.97 -5.54 20.93
C PRO A 60 -10.67 -6.36 22.18
N GLU A 61 -10.13 -5.75 23.23
CA GLU A 61 -9.82 -6.43 24.50
C GLU A 61 -11.04 -7.18 25.08
N LYS A 62 -12.25 -6.64 24.89
CA LYS A 62 -13.51 -7.26 25.31
C LYS A 62 -14.67 -6.88 24.38
N LYS A 63 -15.79 -7.61 24.54
CA LYS A 63 -17.08 -7.39 23.86
C LYS A 63 -17.06 -7.67 22.35
N TRP A 64 -18.23 -7.57 21.75
CA TRP A 64 -18.41 -7.76 20.31
C TRP A 64 -18.05 -6.50 19.52
N MET A 65 -17.35 -6.69 18.40
CA MET A 65 -17.06 -5.68 17.37
C MET A 65 -17.67 -6.13 16.05
N ASN A 66 -18.51 -5.29 15.45
CA ASN A 66 -19.30 -5.60 14.26
C ASN A 66 -18.70 -4.99 12.97
N ASP A 67 -18.37 -3.70 13.04
CA ASP A 67 -18.06 -2.92 11.85
C ASP A 67 -16.72 -2.21 12.00
N THR A 68 -15.87 -2.35 10.98
CA THR A 68 -14.68 -1.53 10.78
C THR A 68 -15.19 -0.22 10.18
N ASN A 69 -15.28 0.82 11.00
CA ASN A 69 -16.01 2.00 10.55
C ASN A 69 -15.09 2.93 9.78
N GLU A 70 -13.85 3.13 10.24
CA GLU A 70 -12.91 4.03 9.57
C GLU A 70 -11.46 3.58 9.81
N MET A 71 -10.62 3.74 8.77
CA MET A 71 -9.16 3.65 8.86
C MET A 71 -8.58 5.01 8.48
N VAL A 72 -7.75 5.60 9.35
CA VAL A 72 -7.16 6.93 9.15
C VAL A 72 -5.65 6.83 9.21
N PHE A 73 -4.97 7.27 8.15
CA PHE A 73 -3.51 7.40 8.17
C PHE A 73 -3.11 8.81 8.62
N TYR A 74 -2.36 8.92 9.70
CA TYR A 74 -1.91 10.19 10.25
C TYR A 74 -0.50 10.07 10.82
N LYS A 75 0.40 10.99 10.42
CA LYS A 75 1.80 11.05 10.90
C LYS A 75 2.57 9.71 10.83
N GLY A 76 2.37 8.93 9.77
CA GLY A 76 3.05 7.63 9.61
C GLY A 76 2.38 6.46 10.32
N ILE A 77 1.26 6.70 11.02
CA ILE A 77 0.56 5.69 11.81
C ILE A 77 -0.81 5.42 11.17
N LEU A 78 -1.16 4.15 11.03
CA LEU A 78 -2.51 3.72 10.67
C LEU A 78 -3.35 3.60 11.93
N HIS A 79 -4.36 4.46 12.06
CA HIS A 79 -5.37 4.40 13.12
C HIS A 79 -6.57 3.61 12.63
N TYR A 80 -6.92 2.53 13.33
CA TYR A 80 -8.08 1.71 13.04
C TYR A 80 -9.18 1.97 14.08
N ILE A 81 -10.39 2.31 13.63
CA ILE A 81 -11.51 2.72 14.50
C ILE A 81 -12.73 1.84 14.23
N SER A 82 -13.28 1.25 15.29
CA SER A 82 -14.61 0.64 15.26
C SER A 82 -15.59 1.46 16.11
N LYS A 83 -16.81 1.70 15.61
CA LYS A 83 -17.84 2.48 16.36
C LYS A 83 -18.81 1.62 17.15
N LYS A 84 -18.81 0.29 16.98
CA LYS A 84 -19.80 -0.59 17.62
C LYS A 84 -19.16 -1.51 18.64
N LEU A 85 -19.21 -1.09 19.90
CA LEU A 85 -18.91 -1.91 21.07
C LEU A 85 -20.23 -2.16 21.81
N PHE A 86 -20.61 -3.43 21.99
CA PHE A 86 -21.82 -3.79 22.73
C PHE A 86 -21.54 -3.72 24.25
N PRO A 87 -22.26 -2.89 25.04
CA PRO A 87 -22.08 -2.84 26.49
C PRO A 87 -22.46 -4.16 27.16
N GLU A 88 -21.92 -4.39 28.37
CA GLU A 88 -22.42 -5.46 29.25
C GLU A 88 -23.62 -4.88 30.00
N ASN A 89 -24.67 -5.70 30.16
CA ASN A 89 -25.92 -5.34 30.84
C ASN A 89 -25.69 -4.98 32.31
#